data_AF-A0A395H5N9-F1
#
_entry.id   AF-A0A395H5N9-F1
#
_cell.length_a   1.000
_cell.length_b   1.000
_cell.length_c   1.000
_cell.angle_alpha   90.00
_cell.angle_beta   90.00
_cell.angle_gamma   90.00
#
_symmetry.space_group_name_H-M   'P 1'
#
loop_
_entity.id
_entity.type
_entity.pdbx_description
1 polymer ?
#
loop_
_entity_poly.entity_id
_entity_poly.type
_entity_poly.pdbx_seq_one_letter_code
_entity_poly.pdbx_strand_id
1 'polypeptide(L)'
;VAIRQCRTRDKMCVITHCPADLTDVIHLYPFSMSVPDAPGASTFWDGLRRFWKKERVDAWHQAIFGDLSGTEKTENLICLDPWAHRLHAKGYFALEPVRTDPEGKWMVLRIWWLKVNASGGAVRLSNIPDLPGDVEPADYGIGMMNFRTQKPIRSGDEITLQTPDPVNLPLPDIRILELQWMMNRVAAMRGGAEPDDLEEDSHSSEG
;
A
#
# COMPACT_ATOMS: atom_id res chain seq x y z
N VAL A 1 -5.30 6.72 17.91
CA VAL A 1 -5.78 5.43 18.47
C VAL A 1 -5.48 4.28 17.51
N ALA A 2 -5.85 4.42 16.23
CA ALA A 2 -5.61 3.43 15.17
C ALA A 2 -4.16 2.92 15.05
N ILE A 3 -3.16 3.80 15.10
CA ILE A 3 -1.73 3.41 15.05
C ILE A 3 -1.36 2.44 16.18
N ARG A 4 -1.85 2.71 17.41
CA ARG A 4 -1.59 1.85 18.56
C ARG A 4 -2.27 0.49 18.38
N GLN A 5 -3.52 0.48 17.92
CA GLN A 5 -4.24 -0.76 17.61
C GLN A 5 -3.53 -1.57 16.52
N CYS A 6 -3.05 -0.92 15.45
CA CYS A 6 -2.27 -1.59 14.40
C CYS A 6 -1.01 -2.26 14.96
N ARG A 7 -0.24 -1.56 15.80
CA ARG A 7 0.94 -2.14 16.46
C ARG A 7 0.57 -3.32 17.37
N THR A 8 -0.52 -3.21 18.10
CA THR A 8 -1.02 -4.30 18.97
C THR A 8 -1.50 -5.51 18.16
N ARG A 9 -2.11 -5.28 17.00
CA ARG A 9 -2.56 -6.32 16.06
C ARG A 9 -1.37 -7.04 15.42
N ASP A 10 -0.49 -6.30 14.75
CA ASP A 10 0.56 -6.87 13.88
C ASP A 10 1.79 -7.35 14.65
N LYS A 11 2.19 -6.63 15.72
CA LYS A 11 3.32 -6.96 16.63
C LYS A 11 4.71 -7.11 15.98
N MET A 12 4.82 -7.04 14.66
CA MET A 12 6.03 -7.15 13.86
C MET A 12 5.73 -6.68 12.43
N CYS A 13 6.76 -6.59 11.57
CA CYS A 13 6.56 -6.38 10.15
C CYS A 13 5.77 -7.56 9.58
N VAL A 14 4.65 -7.30 8.91
CA VAL A 14 3.78 -8.37 8.41
C VAL A 14 4.43 -9.18 7.29
N ILE A 15 5.46 -8.65 6.63
CA ILE A 15 6.18 -9.32 5.53
C ILE A 15 7.43 -10.04 6.07
N THR A 16 8.37 -9.27 6.62
CA THR A 16 9.71 -9.77 6.99
C THR A 16 9.74 -10.38 8.38
N HIS A 17 8.72 -10.18 9.21
CA HIS A 17 8.70 -10.54 10.63
C HIS A 17 9.80 -9.85 11.46
N CYS A 18 10.28 -8.69 11.00
CA CYS A 18 11.12 -7.78 11.79
C CYS A 18 10.39 -7.33 13.09
N PRO A 19 11.07 -7.26 14.25
CA PRO A 19 10.46 -6.84 15.52
C PRO A 19 9.73 -5.49 15.47
N ALA A 20 8.63 -5.36 16.22
CA ALA A 20 7.75 -4.18 16.19
C ALA A 20 8.44 -2.83 16.48
N ASP A 21 9.47 -2.81 17.33
CA ASP A 21 10.24 -1.60 17.65
C ASP A 21 11.05 -1.05 16.47
N LEU A 22 11.24 -1.88 15.43
CA LEU A 22 11.90 -1.53 14.17
C LEU A 22 10.90 -1.42 13.01
N THR A 23 9.62 -1.16 13.28
CA THR A 23 8.57 -1.05 12.24
C THR A 23 7.90 0.32 12.19
N ASP A 24 7.57 0.71 10.97
CA ASP A 24 6.68 1.81 10.65
C ASP A 24 5.24 1.31 10.57
N VAL A 25 4.29 2.13 11.04
CA VAL A 25 2.86 1.93 10.75
C VAL A 25 2.54 2.74 9.52
N ILE A 26 2.09 2.09 8.46
CA ILE A 26 1.92 2.71 7.16
C ILE A 26 0.46 2.65 6.73
N HIS A 27 0.01 3.66 5.99
CA HIS A 27 -1.32 3.68 5.40
C HIS A 27 -1.35 2.92 4.08
N LEU A 28 -2.39 2.12 3.87
CA LEU A 28 -2.66 1.45 2.60
C LEU A 28 -3.21 2.45 1.56
N TYR A 29 -4.21 3.25 1.95
CA TYR A 29 -4.62 4.46 1.24
C TYR A 29 -3.94 5.69 1.87
N PRO A 30 -3.26 6.53 1.09
CA PRO A 30 -2.33 7.53 1.59
C PRO A 30 -2.98 8.62 2.45
N PHE A 31 -2.34 8.94 3.57
CA PHE A 31 -2.75 10.03 4.46
C PHE A 31 -2.73 11.41 3.79
N SER A 32 -1.84 11.63 2.83
CA SER A 32 -1.77 12.88 2.05
C SER A 32 -3.05 13.16 1.25
N MET A 33 -3.90 12.15 1.05
CA MET A 33 -5.19 12.25 0.35
C MET A 33 -6.36 12.07 1.32
N SER A 34 -6.17 12.44 2.59
CA SER A 34 -7.16 12.32 3.66
C SER A 34 -8.33 13.28 3.57
N VAL A 35 -8.19 14.36 2.78
CA VAL A 35 -9.27 15.32 2.49
C VAL A 35 -9.89 14.94 1.14
N PRO A 36 -11.11 14.34 1.10
CA PRO A 36 -11.68 13.78 -0.13
C PRO A 36 -11.86 14.81 -1.25
N ASP A 37 -12.23 16.04 -0.87
CA ASP A 37 -12.54 17.12 -1.81
C ASP A 37 -11.31 17.95 -2.20
N ALA A 38 -10.13 17.67 -1.63
CA ALA A 38 -8.92 18.34 -2.04
C ALA A 38 -8.61 18.03 -3.52
N PRO A 39 -8.06 18.98 -4.30
CA PRO A 39 -7.89 18.81 -5.75
C PRO A 39 -7.20 17.50 -6.17
N GLY A 40 -6.18 17.07 -5.43
CA GLY A 40 -5.48 15.80 -5.69
C GLY A 40 -6.34 14.56 -5.45
N ALA A 41 -7.07 14.52 -4.33
CA ALA A 41 -7.97 13.41 -4.00
C ALA A 41 -9.16 13.33 -4.96
N SER A 42 -9.79 14.47 -5.25
CA SER A 42 -10.89 14.56 -6.21
C SER A 42 -10.48 14.08 -7.61
N THR A 43 -9.32 14.55 -8.11
CA THR A 43 -8.77 14.12 -9.41
C THR A 43 -8.51 12.61 -9.45
N PHE A 44 -8.00 12.05 -8.35
CA PHE A 44 -7.76 10.62 -8.23
C PHE A 44 -9.05 9.80 -8.31
N TRP A 45 -10.06 10.15 -7.52
CA TRP A 45 -11.34 9.44 -7.49
C TRP A 45 -12.11 9.57 -8.82
N ASP A 46 -12.11 10.75 -9.43
CA ASP A 46 -12.70 10.94 -10.76
C ASP A 46 -11.96 10.17 -11.85
N GLY A 47 -10.64 10.04 -11.71
CA GLY A 47 -9.83 9.15 -12.54
C GLY A 47 -10.32 7.71 -12.46
N LEU A 48 -10.48 7.16 -11.25
CA LEU A 48 -10.97 5.79 -11.04
C LEU A 48 -12.37 5.56 -11.66
N ARG A 49 -13.28 6.53 -11.53
CA ARG A 49 -14.63 6.44 -12.10
C ARG A 49 -14.68 6.32 -13.63
N ARG A 50 -13.60 6.69 -14.32
CA ARG A 50 -13.49 6.53 -15.79
C ARG A 50 -13.15 5.09 -16.21
N PHE A 51 -12.55 4.30 -15.31
CA PHE A 51 -12.04 2.95 -15.63
C PHE A 51 -12.83 1.83 -14.93
N TRP A 52 -13.45 2.11 -13.78
CA TRP A 52 -14.21 1.12 -13.02
C TRP A 52 -15.67 1.54 -12.86
N LYS A 53 -16.52 0.52 -12.67
CA LYS A 53 -17.94 0.70 -12.37
C LYS A 53 -18.11 1.57 -11.12
N LYS A 54 -19.12 2.44 -11.16
CA LYS A 54 -19.44 3.38 -10.07
C LYS A 54 -19.56 2.67 -8.72
N GLU A 55 -20.25 1.54 -8.69
CA GLU A 55 -20.49 0.78 -7.46
C GLU A 55 -19.18 0.32 -6.81
N ARG A 56 -18.19 -0.04 -7.61
CA ARG A 56 -16.87 -0.48 -7.11
C ARG A 56 -16.08 0.69 -6.54
N VAL A 57 -16.04 1.82 -7.25
CA VAL A 57 -15.32 3.01 -6.80
C VAL A 57 -15.95 3.59 -5.55
N ASP A 58 -17.27 3.63 -5.48
CA ASP A 58 -17.99 4.11 -4.29
C ASP A 58 -17.76 3.17 -3.09
N ALA A 59 -17.67 1.86 -3.30
CA ALA A 59 -17.34 0.91 -2.23
C ALA A 59 -15.93 1.14 -1.66
N TRP A 60 -14.93 1.45 -2.50
CA TRP A 60 -13.59 1.83 -2.05
C TRP A 60 -13.62 3.16 -1.29
N HIS A 61 -14.28 4.18 -1.85
CA HIS A 61 -14.40 5.49 -1.23
C HIS A 61 -15.09 5.39 0.14
N GLN A 62 -16.17 4.61 0.25
CA GLN A 62 -16.89 4.38 1.51
C GLN A 62 -16.05 3.61 2.53
N ALA A 63 -15.18 2.68 2.12
CA ALA A 63 -14.31 1.97 3.05
C ALA A 63 -13.37 2.95 3.80
N ILE A 64 -12.90 3.99 3.11
CA ILE A 64 -12.01 5.00 3.66
C ILE A 64 -12.81 6.09 4.38
N PHE A 65 -13.78 6.70 3.71
CA PHE A 65 -14.47 7.93 4.16
C PHE A 65 -15.91 7.72 4.64
N GLY A 66 -16.33 6.46 4.86
CA GLY A 66 -17.68 6.14 5.34
C GLY A 66 -17.93 6.45 6.81
N ASP A 67 -16.89 6.82 7.56
CA ASP A 67 -16.96 7.24 8.96
C ASP A 67 -16.01 8.43 9.22
N LEU A 68 -16.08 8.96 10.45
CA LEU A 68 -15.28 10.12 10.87
C LEU A 68 -13.78 9.81 11.03
N SER A 69 -13.36 8.54 11.00
CA SER A 69 -11.95 8.16 11.14
C SER A 69 -11.17 8.40 9.85
N GLY A 70 -11.83 8.38 8.69
CA GLY A 70 -11.19 8.64 7.40
C GLY A 70 -9.98 7.73 7.17
N THR A 71 -8.83 8.32 6.86
CA THR A 71 -7.59 7.54 6.65
C THR A 71 -6.96 7.01 7.94
N GLU A 72 -7.33 7.57 9.10
CA GLU A 72 -6.77 7.24 10.43
C GLU A 72 -7.50 6.10 11.12
N LYS A 73 -7.77 5.00 10.40
CA LYS A 73 -8.43 3.79 10.92
C LYS A 73 -7.55 2.56 10.81
N THR A 74 -7.70 1.61 11.73
CA THR A 74 -6.82 0.43 11.81
C THR A 74 -6.91 -0.46 10.57
N GLU A 75 -8.06 -0.46 9.91
CA GLU A 75 -8.36 -1.14 8.66
C GLU A 75 -7.60 -0.55 7.45
N ASN A 76 -7.04 0.65 7.59
CA ASN A 76 -6.20 1.29 6.59
C ASN A 76 -4.70 1.20 6.94
N LEU A 77 -4.33 0.49 8.00
CA LEU A 77 -2.95 0.47 8.52
C LEU A 77 -2.37 -0.95 8.55
N ILE A 78 -1.06 -1.06 8.27
CA ILE A 78 -0.25 -2.26 8.53
C ILE A 78 1.14 -1.88 9.06
N CYS A 79 1.80 -2.80 9.76
CA CYS A 79 3.21 -2.66 10.15
C CYS A 79 4.15 -3.20 9.08
N LEU A 80 5.07 -2.35 8.60
CA LEU A 80 6.18 -2.72 7.72
C LEU A 80 7.51 -2.29 8.35
N ASP A 81 8.59 -3.04 8.11
CA ASP A 81 9.92 -2.51 8.41
C ASP A 81 10.28 -1.37 7.43
N PRO A 82 11.23 -0.47 7.78
CA PRO A 82 11.53 0.72 6.98
C PRO A 82 11.88 0.43 5.51
N TRP A 83 12.51 -0.72 5.23
CA TRP A 83 12.87 -1.08 3.86
C TRP A 83 11.65 -1.56 3.08
N ALA A 84 10.85 -2.45 3.67
CA ALA A 84 9.57 -2.87 3.09
C ALA A 84 8.63 -1.68 2.85
N HIS A 85 8.56 -0.74 3.78
CA HIS A 85 7.81 0.51 3.64
C HIS A 85 8.26 1.31 2.42
N ARG A 86 9.56 1.57 2.28
CA ARG A 86 10.10 2.34 1.14
C ARG A 86 9.82 1.66 -0.20
N LEU A 87 10.00 0.34 -0.27
CA LEU A 87 9.71 -0.44 -1.47
C LEU A 87 8.22 -0.41 -1.84
N HIS A 88 7.34 -0.53 -0.84
CA HIS A 88 5.89 -0.44 -1.02
C HIS A 88 5.45 0.95 -1.52
N ALA A 89 5.97 2.02 -0.91
CA ALA A 89 5.67 3.39 -1.29
C ALA A 89 6.09 3.70 -2.75
N LYS A 90 7.23 3.15 -3.19
CA LYS A 90 7.73 3.29 -4.56
C LYS A 90 7.11 2.30 -5.56
N GLY A 91 6.23 1.40 -5.12
CA GLY A 91 5.58 0.42 -5.98
C GLY A 91 6.50 -0.70 -6.48
N TYR A 92 7.57 -1.04 -5.75
CA TYR A 92 8.43 -2.18 -6.10
C TYR A 92 7.78 -3.54 -5.85
N PHE A 93 6.77 -3.58 -4.97
CA PHE A 93 5.91 -4.74 -4.82
C PHE A 93 4.48 -4.28 -4.58
N ALA A 94 3.54 -5.22 -4.69
CA ALA A 94 2.14 -5.02 -4.34
C ALA A 94 1.57 -6.24 -3.60
N LEU A 95 0.52 -6.01 -2.83
CA LEU A 95 -0.14 -7.03 -2.00
C LEU A 95 -1.53 -7.35 -2.55
N GLU A 96 -1.69 -8.54 -3.12
CA GLU A 96 -2.97 -9.03 -3.64
C GLU A 96 -3.78 -9.67 -2.49
N PRO A 97 -5.02 -9.22 -2.20
CA PRO A 97 -5.89 -9.95 -1.28
C PRO A 97 -6.38 -11.26 -1.92
N VAL A 98 -6.06 -12.39 -1.30
CA VAL A 98 -6.37 -13.73 -1.87
C VAL A 98 -7.61 -14.34 -1.23
N ARG A 99 -7.67 -14.35 0.10
CA ARG A 99 -8.73 -14.99 0.87
C ARG A 99 -8.90 -14.33 2.23
N THR A 100 -10.14 -14.30 2.70
CA THR A 100 -10.51 -13.78 4.01
C THR A 100 -11.28 -14.82 4.80
N ASP A 101 -11.08 -14.78 6.11
CA ASP A 101 -11.89 -15.50 7.06
C ASP A 101 -13.29 -14.86 7.17
N PRO A 102 -14.38 -15.63 7.16
CA PRO A 102 -15.73 -15.10 7.38
C PRO A 102 -15.92 -14.42 8.75
N GLU A 103 -15.14 -14.80 9.76
CA GLU A 103 -15.17 -14.18 11.10
C GLU A 103 -14.17 -13.02 11.23
N GLY A 104 -13.42 -12.70 10.17
CA GLY A 104 -12.45 -11.60 10.14
C GLY A 104 -11.18 -11.82 10.96
N LYS A 105 -10.91 -13.05 11.42
CA LYS A 105 -9.75 -13.34 12.30
C LYS A 105 -8.44 -13.48 11.55
N TRP A 106 -8.50 -13.84 10.27
CA TRP A 106 -7.31 -13.95 9.43
C TRP A 106 -7.63 -13.56 7.99
N MET A 107 -6.60 -13.13 7.26
CA MET A 107 -6.66 -12.97 5.81
C MET A 107 -5.31 -13.32 5.21
N VAL A 108 -5.30 -13.70 3.94
CA VAL A 108 -4.08 -14.00 3.21
C VAL A 108 -3.91 -13.03 2.07
N LEU A 109 -2.72 -12.46 2.03
CA LEU A 109 -2.22 -11.62 0.96
C LEU A 109 -1.17 -12.41 0.17
N ARG A 110 -1.05 -12.13 -1.12
CA ARG A 110 0.05 -12.61 -1.94
C ARG A 110 0.92 -11.43 -2.35
N ILE A 111 2.21 -11.55 -2.12
CA ILE A 111 3.16 -10.50 -2.52
C ILE A 111 3.62 -10.73 -3.96
N TRP A 112 3.69 -9.65 -4.73
CA TRP A 112 4.19 -9.65 -6.10
C TRP A 112 5.25 -8.58 -6.25
N TRP A 113 6.48 -8.96 -6.60
CA TRP A 113 7.48 -7.99 -7.04
C TRP A 113 7.08 -7.43 -8.41
N LEU A 114 7.25 -6.12 -8.57
CA LEU A 114 6.84 -5.38 -9.74
C LEU A 114 8.06 -4.82 -10.46
N LYS A 115 8.03 -4.87 -11.79
CA LYS A 115 9.01 -4.19 -12.63
C LYS A 115 8.67 -2.70 -12.66
N VAL A 116 9.46 -1.90 -11.93
CA VAL A 116 9.32 -0.44 -11.94
C VAL A 116 9.97 0.10 -13.22
N ASN A 117 9.19 0.77 -14.07
CA ASN A 117 9.69 1.32 -15.32
C ASN A 117 10.63 2.50 -15.06
N ALA A 118 11.91 2.42 -15.42
CA ALA A 118 12.85 3.52 -15.22
C ALA A 118 12.53 4.80 -16.02
N SER A 119 11.66 4.72 -17.03
CA SER A 119 11.21 5.88 -17.78
C SER A 119 10.04 6.55 -17.06
N GLY A 120 10.29 7.64 -16.34
CA GLY A 120 9.27 8.51 -15.73
C GLY A 120 8.36 9.25 -16.74
N GLY A 121 8.24 8.73 -17.96
CA GLY A 121 7.40 9.28 -19.02
C GLY A 121 5.95 8.80 -18.96
N ALA A 122 5.09 9.45 -19.74
CA ALA A 122 3.69 9.05 -19.87
C ALA A 122 3.57 7.60 -20.34
N VAL A 123 2.91 6.75 -19.54
CA VAL A 123 2.60 5.36 -19.90
C VAL A 123 1.41 5.37 -20.86
N ARG A 124 1.53 4.69 -22.01
CA ARG A 124 0.38 4.50 -22.91
C ARG A 124 -0.67 3.65 -22.20
N LEU A 125 -1.92 4.11 -22.19
CA LEU A 125 -3.06 3.37 -21.60
C LEU A 125 -3.29 1.99 -22.23
N SER A 126 -2.79 1.76 -23.45
CA SER A 126 -2.83 0.47 -24.14
C SER A 126 -1.75 -0.51 -23.67
N ASN A 127 -0.78 -0.07 -22.87
CA ASN A 127 0.20 -0.97 -22.28
C ASN A 127 -0.50 -1.75 -21.18
N ILE A 128 -0.71 -3.04 -21.43
CA ILE A 128 -1.14 -3.97 -20.39
C ILE A 128 0.08 -4.14 -19.47
N PRO A 129 -0.02 -3.84 -18.17
CA PRO A 129 1.07 -4.15 -17.25
C PRO A 129 1.27 -5.65 -17.25
N ASP A 130 2.41 -6.09 -17.79
CA ASP A 130 2.91 -7.42 -17.49
C ASP A 130 3.05 -7.51 -15.97
N LEU A 131 2.51 -8.60 -15.42
CA LEU A 131 2.82 -9.08 -14.08
C LEU A 131 3.68 -10.33 -14.27
N PRO A 132 4.97 -10.19 -14.63
CA PRO A 132 5.81 -11.35 -14.80
C PRO A 132 5.94 -11.99 -13.42
N GLY A 133 5.44 -13.22 -13.27
CA GLY A 133 5.59 -13.97 -12.01
C GLY A 133 7.04 -14.30 -11.66
N ASP A 134 7.97 -13.98 -12.56
CA ASP A 134 9.41 -14.22 -12.53
C ASP A 134 10.25 -12.95 -12.29
N VAL A 135 9.65 -11.82 -11.91
CA VAL A 135 10.44 -10.66 -11.46
C VAL A 135 11.24 -11.06 -10.22
N GLU A 136 12.56 -11.20 -10.40
CA GLU A 136 13.49 -11.44 -9.31
C GLU A 136 13.98 -10.08 -8.77
N PRO A 137 13.67 -9.74 -7.51
CA PRO A 137 14.10 -8.46 -6.92
C PRO A 137 15.62 -8.26 -6.96
N ALA A 138 16.40 -9.35 -6.91
CA ALA A 138 17.85 -9.29 -6.96
C ALA A 138 18.40 -8.65 -8.26
N ASP A 139 17.69 -8.78 -9.39
CA ASP A 139 18.08 -8.17 -10.67
C ASP A 139 18.09 -6.62 -10.62
N TYR A 140 17.36 -6.05 -9.66
CA TYR A 140 17.26 -4.61 -9.41
C TYR A 140 18.05 -4.19 -8.16
N GLY A 141 18.87 -5.09 -7.59
CA GLY A 141 19.64 -4.81 -6.38
C GLY A 141 18.78 -4.61 -5.12
N ILE A 142 17.55 -5.10 -5.13
CA ILE A 142 16.61 -5.04 -4.00
C ILE A 142 16.26 -6.45 -3.52
N GLY A 143 15.60 -6.53 -2.36
CA GLY A 143 15.14 -7.79 -1.81
C GLY A 143 14.67 -7.65 -0.37
N MET A 144 13.98 -8.69 0.10
CA MET A 144 13.54 -8.82 1.48
C MET A 144 13.71 -10.27 1.92
N MET A 145 13.91 -10.48 3.22
CA MET A 145 14.01 -11.81 3.83
C MET A 145 12.94 -11.95 4.91
N ASN A 146 12.27 -13.10 4.95
CA ASN A 146 11.45 -13.49 6.08
C ASN A 146 12.37 -13.97 7.22
N PHE A 147 12.52 -13.17 8.27
CA PHE A 147 13.43 -13.49 9.38
C PHE A 147 12.97 -14.68 10.22
N ARG A 148 11.70 -15.09 10.15
CA ARG A 148 11.20 -16.28 10.83
C ARG A 148 11.58 -17.57 10.10
N THR A 149 11.46 -17.59 8.77
CA THR A 149 11.76 -18.78 7.96
C THR A 149 13.18 -18.78 7.39
N GLN A 150 13.89 -17.65 7.50
CA GLN A 150 15.21 -17.40 6.92
C GLN A 150 15.25 -17.59 5.40
N LYS A 151 14.14 -17.29 4.73
CA LYS A 151 14.01 -17.40 3.27
C LYS A 151 13.80 -16.04 2.62
N PRO A 152 14.33 -15.82 1.40
CA PRO A 152 14.03 -14.63 0.62
C PRO A 152 12.53 -14.59 0.30
N ILE A 153 11.95 -13.39 0.27
CA ILE A 153 10.57 -13.16 -0.14
C ILE A 153 10.50 -13.16 -1.67
N ARG A 154 9.68 -14.02 -2.25
CA ARG A 154 9.51 -14.17 -3.70
C ARG A 154 8.11 -13.76 -4.16
N SER A 155 8.01 -13.43 -5.44
CA SER A 155 6.70 -13.23 -6.08
C SER A 155 5.86 -14.49 -5.94
N GLY A 156 4.61 -14.32 -5.52
CA GLY A 156 3.69 -15.41 -5.27
C GLY A 156 3.69 -15.94 -3.83
N ASP A 157 4.63 -15.51 -2.98
CA ASP A 157 4.63 -15.90 -1.57
C ASP A 157 3.36 -15.39 -0.86
N GLU A 158 2.81 -16.23 0.01
CA GLU A 158 1.61 -15.91 0.78
C GLU A 158 1.98 -15.42 2.19
N ILE A 159 1.37 -14.30 2.58
CA ILE A 159 1.49 -13.65 3.87
C ILE A 159 0.14 -13.76 4.56
N THR A 160 0.11 -14.33 5.76
CA THR A 160 -1.12 -14.42 6.56
C THR A 160 -1.13 -13.33 7.62
N LEU A 161 -2.11 -12.43 7.55
CA LEU A 161 -2.41 -11.51 8.63
C LEU A 161 -3.41 -12.14 9.58
N GLN A 162 -3.25 -11.90 10.88
CA GLN A 162 -4.12 -12.45 11.91
C GLN A 162 -4.45 -11.38 12.95
N THR A 163 -5.65 -11.48 13.52
CA THR A 163 -6.07 -10.68 14.66
C THR A 163 -6.69 -11.56 15.74
N PRO A 164 -6.36 -11.34 17.03
CA PRO A 164 -7.05 -12.01 18.12
C PRO A 164 -8.43 -11.41 18.41
N ASP A 165 -8.71 -10.20 17.91
CA ASP A 165 -9.92 -9.45 18.20
C ASP A 165 -10.38 -8.69 16.94
N PRO A 166 -11.22 -9.30 16.09
CA PRO A 166 -11.65 -8.69 14.83
C PRO A 166 -12.51 -7.44 15.01
N VAL A 167 -13.01 -7.17 16.23
CA VAL A 167 -13.84 -6.00 16.52
C VAL A 167 -12.96 -4.81 16.93
N ASN A 168 -12.03 -5.02 17.87
CA ASN A 168 -11.22 -3.93 18.41
C ASN A 168 -9.86 -3.76 17.72
N LEU A 169 -9.40 -4.80 17.02
CA LEU A 169 -8.14 -4.86 16.28
C LEU A 169 -8.40 -5.40 14.87
N PRO A 170 -9.31 -4.77 14.09
CA PRO A 170 -9.71 -5.31 12.79
C PRO A 170 -8.51 -5.43 11.84
N LEU A 171 -8.54 -6.46 11.00
CA LEU A 171 -7.62 -6.58 9.87
C LEU A 171 -7.88 -5.49 8.83
N PRO A 172 -6.94 -5.25 7.90
CA PRO A 172 -7.18 -4.31 6.82
C PRO A 172 -8.47 -4.60 6.04
N ASP A 173 -9.21 -3.55 5.67
CA ASP A 173 -10.41 -3.70 4.87
C ASP A 173 -10.02 -4.19 3.46
N ILE A 174 -10.62 -5.29 3.02
CA ILE A 174 -10.31 -5.91 1.73
C ILE A 174 -10.47 -4.92 0.56
N ARG A 175 -11.42 -3.99 0.65
CA ARG A 175 -11.66 -2.97 -0.38
C ARG A 175 -10.51 -1.97 -0.44
N ILE A 176 -9.95 -1.59 0.70
CA ILE A 176 -8.77 -0.71 0.76
C ILE A 176 -7.56 -1.44 0.20
N LEU A 177 -7.36 -2.72 0.56
CA LEU A 177 -6.29 -3.55 -0.01
C LEU A 177 -6.43 -3.72 -1.52
N GLU A 178 -7.63 -3.94 -2.04
CA GLU A 178 -7.86 -4.00 -3.49
C GLU A 178 -7.48 -2.69 -4.18
N LEU A 179 -7.85 -1.55 -3.58
CA LEU A 179 -7.48 -0.24 -4.10
C LEU A 179 -5.96 -0.09 -4.14
N GLN A 180 -5.32 -0.35 -3.01
CA GLN A 180 -3.88 -0.30 -2.79
C GLN A 180 -3.13 -1.20 -3.80
N TRP A 181 -3.59 -2.44 -3.97
CA TRP A 181 -3.06 -3.41 -4.93
C TRP A 181 -2.97 -2.85 -6.35
N MET A 182 -4.04 -2.18 -6.82
CA MET A 182 -4.01 -1.57 -8.16
C MET A 182 -3.14 -0.33 -8.19
N MET A 183 -3.17 0.50 -7.13
CA MET A 183 -2.35 1.71 -7.04
C MET A 183 -0.86 1.40 -7.18
N ASN A 184 -0.34 0.37 -6.48
CA ASN A 184 1.07 -0.02 -6.64
C ASN A 184 1.40 -0.47 -8.06
N ARG A 185 0.50 -1.20 -8.73
CA ARG A 185 0.71 -1.61 -10.12
C ARG A 185 0.77 -0.40 -11.06
N VAL A 186 -0.07 0.61 -10.82
CA VAL A 186 -0.01 1.88 -11.58
C VAL A 186 1.27 2.66 -11.28
N ALA A 187 1.69 2.71 -10.02
CA ALA A 187 2.94 3.37 -9.62
C ALA A 187 4.17 2.73 -10.25
N ALA A 188 4.24 1.39 -10.27
CA ALA A 188 5.32 0.64 -10.92
C ALA A 188 5.40 0.96 -12.41
N MET A 189 4.26 1.04 -13.10
CA MET A 189 4.21 1.42 -14.52
C MET A 189 4.75 2.82 -14.77
N ARG A 190 4.49 3.79 -13.88
CA ARG A 190 4.93 5.19 -14.00
C ARG A 190 6.37 5.42 -13.57
N GLY A 191 7.03 4.42 -13.00
CA GLY A 191 8.44 4.51 -12.60
C GLY A 191 8.69 5.03 -11.19
N GLY A 192 7.72 4.89 -10.28
CA GLY A 192 7.89 5.31 -8.89
C GLY A 192 8.17 6.81 -8.76
N ALA A 193 7.33 7.64 -9.38
CA ALA A 193 7.46 9.10 -9.32
C ALA A 193 7.47 9.58 -7.86
N GLU A 194 8.60 10.17 -7.44
CA GLU A 194 8.68 10.93 -6.21
C GLU A 194 7.87 12.23 -6.38
N PRO A 195 7.19 12.74 -5.34
CA PRO A 195 6.80 14.14 -5.35
C PRO A 195 8.10 14.96 -5.43
N ASP A 196 8.22 15.85 -6.41
CA ASP A 196 9.29 16.83 -6.43
C ASP A 196 9.28 17.54 -5.06
N ASP A 197 10.38 17.43 -4.31
CA ASP A 197 10.62 18.25 -3.13
C ASP A 197 10.49 19.69 -3.60
N LEU A 198 9.36 20.33 -3.28
CA LEU A 198 9.14 21.74 -3.60
C LEU A 198 10.24 22.51 -2.88
N GLU A 199 11.26 22.94 -3.62
CA GLU A 199 12.27 23.87 -3.15
C GLU A 199 11.52 25.08 -2.57
N GLU A 200 11.56 25.24 -1.25
CA GLU A 200 11.14 26.46 -0.59
C GLU A 200 12.07 27.58 -1.09
N ASP A 201 11.62 28.33 -2.09
CA ASP A 201 12.25 29.57 -2.52
C ASP A 201 12.24 30.54 -1.34
N SER A 202 13.32 30.51 -0.57
CA SER A 202 13.62 31.51 0.45
C SER A 202 13.90 32.83 -0.26
N HIS A 203 12.87 33.66 -0.46
CA HIS A 203 13.07 35.05 -0.83
C HIS A 203 13.63 35.82 0.37
N SER A 204 14.97 35.82 0.47
CA SER A 204 15.72 36.87 1.13
C SER A 204 15.98 37.99 0.11
N SER A 205 15.39 39.15 0.37
CA SER A 205 15.99 40.43 0.00
C SER A 205 15.36 41.54 0.84
N GLU A 206 16.11 41.98 1.84
CA GLU A 206 16.07 43.36 2.34
C GLU A 206 16.41 44.32 1.19
N GLY A 207 15.76 45.49 1.20
CA GLY A 207 15.97 46.60 0.28
C GLY A 207 14.89 47.65 0.45
#